data_AF-A0A379M2U0-F1
#
_entry.id   AF-A0A379M2U0-F1
#
_cell.length_a   1.000
_cell.length_b   1.000
_cell.length_c   1.000
_cell.angle_alpha   90.00
_cell.angle_beta   90.00
_cell.angle_gamma   90.00
#
_symmetry.space_group_name_H-M   'P 1'
#
loop_
_entity.id
_entity.type
_entity.pdbx_description
1 polymer ?
#
loop_
_entity_poly.entity_id
_entity_poly.type
_entity_poly.pdbx_seq_one_letter_code
_entity_poly.pdbx_strand_id
1 'polypeptide(L)'
;MLAAQGRRSTVVRVTPQKRGLIPDPERARILAAMRALDDAEVELRAAVVSGLLAGGSVREMSMLTGMSTNTIQRWSREIVRP
;
A
#
# COMPACT_ATOMS: atom_id res chain seq x y z
N MET A 1 2.09 -41.46 8.35
CA MET A 1 1.38 -40.91 9.52
C MET A 1 1.92 -39.50 9.76
N LEU A 2 1.28 -38.45 9.22
CA LEU A 2 1.64 -37.05 9.46
C LEU A 2 0.33 -36.25 9.53
N ALA A 3 0.01 -35.73 10.70
CA ALA A 3 -1.25 -35.05 10.99
C ALA A 3 -1.32 -33.70 10.28
N ALA A 4 -2.31 -33.52 9.41
CA ALA A 4 -2.66 -32.23 8.85
C ALA A 4 -3.37 -31.40 9.93
N GLN A 5 -2.63 -30.47 10.54
CA GLN A 5 -3.16 -29.50 11.50
C GLN A 5 -4.13 -28.56 10.77
N GLY A 6 -5.43 -28.78 10.96
CA GLY A 6 -6.48 -27.90 10.43
C GLY A 6 -6.30 -26.47 10.95
N ARG A 7 -6.22 -25.51 10.03
CA ARG A 7 -6.26 -24.08 10.37
C ARG A 7 -7.61 -23.79 11.01
N ARG A 8 -7.64 -23.58 12.33
CA ARG A 8 -8.84 -23.15 13.03
C ARG A 8 -9.14 -21.70 12.62
N SER A 9 -10.06 -21.51 11.69
CA SER A 9 -10.64 -20.21 11.39
C SER A 9 -11.42 -19.75 12.62
N THR A 10 -10.86 -18.82 13.38
CA THR A 10 -11.57 -18.12 14.45
C THR A 10 -12.65 -17.25 13.80
N VAL A 11 -13.87 -17.77 13.74
CA VAL A 11 -15.03 -16.98 13.36
C VAL A 11 -15.30 -16.00 14.49
N VAL A 12 -14.84 -14.76 14.33
CA VAL A 12 -15.23 -13.65 15.20
C VAL A 12 -16.75 -13.52 15.06
N ARG A 13 -17.49 -13.75 16.16
CA ARG A 13 -18.93 -13.47 16.18
C ARG A 13 -19.13 -11.99 15.95
N VAL A 14 -19.53 -11.62 14.74
CA VAL A 14 -19.90 -10.25 14.39
C VAL A 14 -21.29 -10.01 14.99
N THR A 15 -21.36 -9.19 16.04
CA THR A 15 -22.61 -8.62 16.53
C THR A 15 -23.25 -7.83 15.38
N PRO A 16 -24.57 -7.91 15.13
CA PRO A 16 -25.21 -7.18 14.04
C PRO A 16 -24.88 -5.69 14.14
N GLN A 17 -24.10 -5.16 13.21
CA GLN A 17 -23.77 -3.74 13.17
C GLN A 17 -25.07 -2.95 12.97
N LYS A 18 -25.35 -1.98 13.87
CA LYS A 18 -26.34 -0.94 13.57
C LYS A 18 -25.92 -0.29 12.26
N ARG A 19 -26.75 -0.42 11.21
CA ARG A 19 -26.48 0.14 9.89
C ARG A 19 -26.09 1.62 10.01
N GLY A 20 -24.97 2.01 9.40
CA GLY A 20 -24.75 3.40 8.96
C GLY A 20 -23.89 4.31 9.83
N LEU A 21 -23.30 3.88 10.94
CA LEU A 21 -22.37 4.73 11.70
C LEU A 21 -21.06 4.01 12.05
N ILE A 22 -19.97 4.47 11.44
CA ILE A 22 -18.62 4.21 11.93
C ILE A 22 -18.45 5.02 13.22
N PRO A 23 -18.14 4.39 14.37
CA PRO A 23 -17.87 5.11 15.62
C PRO A 23 -16.73 6.12 15.45
N ASP A 24 -16.83 7.27 16.10
CA ASP A 24 -15.83 8.34 16.03
C ASP A 24 -14.37 7.89 16.26
N PRO A 25 -14.04 7.02 17.24
CA PRO A 25 -12.66 6.57 17.39
C PRO A 25 -12.16 5.76 16.18
N GLU A 26 -13.01 4.93 15.58
CA GLU A 26 -12.63 4.17 14.38
C GLU A 26 -12.57 5.06 13.15
N ARG A 27 -13.45 6.06 13.04
CA ARG A 27 -13.38 7.09 11.99
C ARG A 27 -12.06 7.85 12.07
N ALA A 28 -11.66 8.29 13.26
CA ALA A 28 -10.39 8.99 13.47
C ALA A 28 -9.19 8.11 13.10
N ARG A 29 -9.21 6.83 13.47
CA ARG A 29 -8.17 5.86 13.08
C ARG A 29 -8.07 5.68 11.57
N ILE A 30 -9.21 5.55 10.88
CA ILE A 30 -9.24 5.41 9.41
C ILE A 30 -8.65 6.66 8.76
N LEU A 31 -9.06 7.86 9.17
CA LEU A 31 -8.55 9.11 8.60
C LEU A 31 -7.05 9.28 8.86
N ALA A 32 -6.56 8.91 10.05
CA ALA A 32 -5.14 8.92 10.36
C ALA A 32 -4.36 7.91 9.51
N ALA A 33 -4.90 6.70 9.31
CA ALA A 33 -4.29 5.69 8.46
C ALA A 33 -4.26 6.11 6.98
N MET A 34 -5.31 6.78 6.49
CA MET A 34 -5.32 7.36 5.15
C MET A 34 -4.22 8.40 4.99
N ARG A 35 -4.08 9.30 5.96
CA ARG A 35 -3.00 10.29 5.92
C ARG A 35 -1.60 9.64 5.92
N ALA A 36 -1.41 8.63 6.76
CA ALA A 36 -0.15 7.89 6.79
C ALA A 36 0.13 7.15 5.48
N LEU A 37 -0.91 6.65 4.80
CA LEU A 37 -0.79 6.05 3.47
C LEU A 37 -0.36 7.08 2.43
N ASP A 38 -0.96 8.27 2.43
CA ASP A 38 -0.59 9.35 1.52
C ASP A 38 0.87 9.77 1.73
N ASP A 39 1.30 9.96 2.97
CA ASP A 39 2.67 10.33 3.31
C ASP A 39 3.66 9.23 2.87
N ALA A 40 3.31 7.96 3.06
CA ALA A 40 4.11 6.82 2.63
C ALA A 40 4.18 6.68 1.09
N GLU A 41 3.12 7.02 0.36
CA GLU A 41 3.13 7.02 -1.11
C GLU A 41 4.05 8.10 -1.65
N VAL A 42 4.06 9.29 -1.04
CA VAL A 42 4.99 10.37 -1.40
C VAL A 42 6.45 9.93 -1.23
N GLU A 43 6.78 9.32 -0.09
CA GLU A 43 8.13 8.82 0.17
C GLU A 43 8.51 7.68 -0.79
N LEU A 44 7.61 6.70 -1.02
CA LEU A 44 7.85 5.61 -1.96
C LEU A 44 8.13 6.15 -3.37
N ARG A 45 7.34 7.12 -3.81
CA ARG A 45 7.55 7.78 -5.11
C ARG A 45 8.91 8.45 -5.18
N ALA A 46 9.32 9.19 -4.14
CA ALA A 46 10.62 9.84 -4.08
C ALA A 46 11.77 8.82 -4.14
N ALA A 47 11.66 7.71 -3.39
CA ALA A 47 12.64 6.63 -3.39
C ALA A 47 12.75 5.94 -4.76
N VAL A 48 11.61 5.67 -5.43
CA VAL A 48 11.61 5.08 -6.77
C VAL A 48 12.33 5.97 -7.77
N VAL A 49 12.02 7.26 -7.73
CA VAL A 49 12.66 8.27 -8.59
C VAL A 49 14.16 8.35 -8.32
N SER A 50 14.57 8.41 -7.06
CA SER A 50 15.98 8.46 -6.68
C SER A 50 16.73 7.24 -7.20
N GLY A 51 16.15 6.04 -7.09
CA GLY A 51 16.71 4.82 -7.66
C GLY A 51 16.89 4.87 -9.17
N LEU A 52 15.94 5.44 -9.91
CA LEU A 52 16.06 5.64 -11.36
C LEU A 52 17.17 6.64 -11.70
N LEU A 53 17.28 7.75 -10.97
CA LEU A 53 18.33 8.75 -11.16
C LEU A 53 19.73 8.22 -10.83
N ALA A 54 19.83 7.27 -9.90
CA ALA A 54 21.06 6.55 -9.58
C ALA A 54 21.47 5.51 -10.66
N GLY A 55 20.70 5.40 -11.75
CA GLY A 55 20.98 4.50 -12.87
C GLY A 55 20.21 3.19 -12.85
N GLY A 56 19.31 2.98 -11.88
CA GLY A 56 18.42 1.82 -11.86
C GLY A 56 17.47 1.79 -13.06
N SER A 57 17.19 0.61 -13.60
CA SER A 57 16.26 0.47 -14.72
C SER A 57 14.80 0.37 -14.25
N VAL A 58 13.86 0.81 -15.10
CA VAL A 58 12.41 0.64 -14.86
C VAL A 58 12.04 -0.83 -14.60
N ARG A 59 12.73 -1.76 -15.26
CA ARG A 59 12.50 -3.20 -15.10
C ARG A 59 12.93 -3.68 -13.72
N GLU A 60 14.12 -3.31 -13.25
CA GLU A 60 14.60 -3.64 -11.91
C GLU A 60 13.69 -3.05 -10.83
N MET A 61 13.29 -1.79 -10.99
CA MET A 61 12.36 -1.14 -10.05
C MET A 61 11.00 -1.83 -10.01
N SER A 62 10.49 -2.31 -11.14
CA SER A 62 9.24 -3.09 -11.20
C SER A 62 9.37 -4.42 -10.47
N MET A 63 10.50 -5.12 -10.63
CA MET A 63 10.76 -6.37 -9.89
C MET A 63 10.90 -6.13 -8.38
N LEU A 64 11.56 -5.04 -7.98
CA LEU A 64 11.78 -4.70 -6.57
C LEU A 64 10.49 -4.28 -5.86
N THR A 65 9.68 -3.45 -6.50
CA THR A 65 8.49 -2.83 -5.89
C THR A 65 7.19 -3.61 -6.12
N GLY A 66 7.18 -4.52 -7.10
CA GLY A 66 5.97 -5.19 -7.58
C GLY A 66 5.03 -4.27 -8.38
N MET A 67 5.43 -3.02 -8.63
CA MET A 67 4.61 -2.04 -9.35
C MET A 67 4.69 -2.26 -10.86
N SER A 68 3.64 -1.84 -11.56
CA SER A 68 3.66 -1.84 -13.02
C SER A 68 4.74 -0.90 -13.55
N THR A 69 5.39 -1.29 -14.65
CA THR A 69 6.36 -0.43 -15.35
C THR A 69 5.75 0.89 -15.78
N ASN A 70 4.45 0.92 -16.12
CA ASN A 70 3.73 2.13 -16.47
C ASN A 70 3.66 3.13 -15.30
N THR A 71 3.39 2.67 -14.08
CA THR A 71 3.37 3.52 -12.88
C THR A 71 4.74 4.15 -12.62
N ILE A 72 5.80 3.35 -12.69
CA ILE A 72 7.18 3.81 -12.49
C ILE A 72 7.57 4.85 -13.55
N GLN A 73 7.26 4.59 -14.82
CA GLN A 73 7.52 5.54 -15.90
C GLN A 73 6.71 6.83 -15.75
N ARG A 74 5.45 6.75 -15.31
CA ARG A 74 4.63 7.93 -15.04
C ARG A 74 5.29 8.82 -14.00
N TRP A 75 5.71 8.25 -12.87
CA TRP A 75 6.37 9.00 -11.81
C TRP A 75 7.69 9.65 -12.26
N SER A 76 8.47 8.97 -13.10
CA SER A 76 9.69 9.54 -13.70
C SER A 76 9.39 10.74 -14.60
N ARG A 77 8.31 10.70 -15.39
CA ARG A 77 7.94 11.79 -16.31
C ARG A 77 7.43 13.05 -15.60
N GLU A 78 6.78 12.89 -14.45
CA GLU A 78 6.20 14.02 -13.71
C GLU A 78 7.26 14.96 -13.10
N ILE A 79 8.54 14.57 -13.03
CA ILE A 79 9.65 15.42 -12.57
C ILE A 79 10.19 16.33 -13.67
N VAL A 80 10.07 15.90 -14.93
CA VAL A 80 10.60 16.62 -16.09
C VAL A 80 9.70 17.79 -16.50
N ARG A 81 8.49 17.89 -15.92
CA ARG A 81 7.56 18.97 -16.21
C ARG A 81 7.63 20.03 -15.08
N PRO A 82 8.08 21.27 -15.38
CA PRO A 82 8.16 22.35 -14.40
C PRO A 82 6.78 22.80 -13.90
#